data_AF-A0A972BRL0-F1
#
_entry.id   AF-A0A972BRL0-F1
#
_cell.length_a   1.000
_cell.length_b   1.000
_cell.length_c   1.000
_cell.angle_alpha   90.00
_cell.angle_beta   90.00
_cell.angle_gamma   90.00
#
_symmetry.space_group_name_H-M   'P 1'
#
loop_
_entity.id
_entity.type
_entity.pdbx_description
1 polymer ?
#
loop_
_entity_poly.entity_id
_entity_poly.type
_entity_poly.pdbx_seq_one_letter_code
_entity_poly.pdbx_strand_id
1 'polypeptide(L)'
;MVLNTQVTGYLSKASWIRRMFEAGIELKKKYGPEHVYDFSLGNPDLAPPPIVAQTLHELADAAQQSFAFGYMPNAGYPEVRERLAEIVADEQGVACTART
;
A
#
# COMPACT_ATOMS: atom_id res chain seq x y z
N MET A 1 -26.40 -0.95 -18.97
CA MET A 1 -25.22 -0.09 -18.77
C MET A 1 -24.25 -0.36 -19.90
N VAL A 2 -23.95 0.63 -20.74
CA VAL A 2 -22.98 0.48 -21.83
C VAL A 2 -21.61 0.84 -21.26
N LEU A 3 -20.70 -0.13 -21.20
CA LEU A 3 -19.31 0.08 -20.79
C LEU A 3 -18.40 -0.01 -22.01
N ASN A 4 -17.31 0.76 -21.98
CA ASN A 4 -16.23 0.61 -22.96
C ASN A 4 -15.67 -0.83 -22.93
N THR A 5 -15.33 -1.38 -24.09
CA THR A 5 -14.85 -2.75 -24.25
C THR A 5 -13.62 -3.07 -23.41
N GLN A 6 -12.70 -2.12 -23.22
CA GLN A 6 -11.52 -2.28 -22.37
C GLN A 6 -11.91 -2.43 -20.89
N VAL A 7 -12.83 -1.60 -20.41
CA VAL A 7 -13.33 -1.65 -19.01
C VAL A 7 -14.04 -2.98 -18.75
N THR A 8 -14.88 -3.43 -19.68
CA THR A 8 -15.52 -4.75 -19.62
C THR A 8 -14.48 -5.87 -19.55
N GLY A 9 -13.42 -5.77 -20.35
CA GLY A 9 -12.29 -6.69 -20.33
C GLY A 9 -11.62 -6.77 -18.95
N TYR A 10 -11.33 -5.65 -18.31
CA TYR A 10 -10.72 -5.60 -16.97
C TYR A 10 -11.63 -6.24 -15.91
N LEU A 11 -12.92 -5.90 -15.90
CA LEU A 11 -13.88 -6.43 -14.92
C LEU A 11 -14.02 -7.96 -15.02
N SER A 12 -14.00 -8.51 -16.23
CA SER A 12 -14.08 -9.96 -16.42
C SER A 12 -12.88 -10.74 -15.87
N LYS A 13 -11.70 -10.10 -15.78
CA LYS A 13 -10.43 -10.74 -15.40
C LYS A 13 -9.98 -10.45 -13.97
N ALA A 14 -10.43 -9.35 -13.37
CA ALA A 14 -9.87 -8.81 -12.12
C ALA A 14 -10.18 -9.62 -10.84
N SER A 15 -11.04 -10.65 -10.90
CA SER A 15 -11.67 -11.19 -9.68
C SER A 15 -11.16 -12.56 -9.22
N TRP A 16 -10.25 -13.20 -9.94
CA TRP A 16 -9.86 -14.59 -9.59
C TRP A 16 -9.18 -14.72 -8.23
N ILE A 17 -8.22 -13.85 -7.91
CA ILE A 17 -7.54 -13.83 -6.61
C ILE A 17 -8.55 -13.57 -5.47
N ARG A 18 -9.43 -12.59 -5.64
CA ARG A 18 -10.42 -12.22 -4.62
C ARG A 18 -11.48 -13.30 -4.42
N ARG A 19 -11.93 -13.95 -5.49
CA ARG A 19 -12.83 -15.11 -5.39
C ARG A 19 -12.19 -16.27 -4.66
N MET A 20 -10.90 -16.51 -4.88
CA MET A 20 -10.18 -17.56 -4.15
C MET A 20 -10.03 -17.24 -2.67
N PHE A 21 -9.78 -15.97 -2.33
CA PHE A 21 -9.75 -15.52 -0.94
C PHE A 21 -11.11 -15.70 -0.24
N GLU A 22 -12.20 -15.30 -0.90
CA GLU A 22 -13.56 -15.47 -0.38
C GLU A 22 -13.92 -16.96 -0.22
N ALA A 23 -13.55 -17.81 -1.18
CA ALA A 23 -13.69 -19.26 -1.05
C ALA A 23 -12.85 -19.80 0.13
N GLY A 24 -11.64 -19.27 0.34
CA GLY A 24 -10.79 -19.59 1.49
C GLY A 24 -11.49 -19.28 2.82
N ILE A 25 -12.15 -18.12 2.93
CA ILE A 25 -12.95 -17.76 4.11
C ILE A 25 -14.07 -18.78 4.37
N GLU A 26 -14.83 -19.15 3.34
CA GLU A 26 -15.93 -20.12 3.49
C GLU A 26 -15.41 -21.53 3.85
N LEU A 27 -14.29 -21.95 3.28
CA LEU A 27 -13.64 -23.21 3.65
C LEU A 27 -13.14 -23.19 5.10
N LYS A 28 -12.55 -22.08 5.56
CA LYS A 28 -12.08 -21.93 6.95
C LYS A 28 -13.24 -22.01 7.94
N LYS A 29 -14.41 -21.45 7.60
CA LYS A 29 -15.64 -21.60 8.40
C LYS A 29 -16.13 -23.04 8.47
N LYS A 30 -16.02 -23.79 7.36
CA LYS A 30 -16.53 -25.16 7.27
C LYS A 30 -15.61 -26.21 7.89
N TYR A 31 -14.30 -26.05 7.71
CA TYR A 31 -13.31 -27.07 8.04
C TYR A 31 -12.31 -26.65 9.12
N GLY A 32 -12.35 -25.39 9.60
CA GLY A 32 -11.38 -24.85 10.53
C GLY A 32 -10.20 -24.16 9.82
N PRO A 33 -9.64 -23.07 10.38
CA PRO A 33 -8.53 -22.32 9.77
C PRO A 33 -7.24 -23.14 9.60
N GLU A 34 -6.99 -24.11 10.49
CA GLU A 34 -5.85 -25.01 10.47
C GLU A 34 -5.85 -26.01 9.30
N HIS A 35 -7.01 -26.22 8.66
CA HIS A 35 -7.21 -27.16 7.56
C HIS A 35 -7.27 -26.47 6.19
N VAL A 36 -7.04 -25.15 6.12
CA VAL A 36 -7.12 -24.37 4.87
C VAL A 36 -5.85 -23.57 4.64
N TYR A 37 -5.07 -24.02 3.65
CA TYR A 37 -3.83 -23.38 3.22
C TYR A 37 -4.12 -22.35 2.12
N ASP A 38 -4.40 -21.13 2.55
CA ASP A 38 -4.80 -20.02 1.67
C ASP A 38 -3.58 -19.21 1.21
N PHE A 39 -3.14 -19.44 -0.01
CA PHE A 39 -2.05 -18.70 -0.68
C PHE A 39 -2.55 -17.68 -1.70
N SER A 40 -3.80 -17.24 -1.58
CA SER A 40 -4.45 -16.40 -2.59
C SER A 40 -4.03 -14.92 -2.52
N LEU A 41 -4.03 -14.32 -1.33
CA LEU A 41 -3.68 -12.91 -1.12
C LEU A 41 -2.22 -12.74 -0.67
N GLY A 42 -1.54 -11.76 -1.29
CA GLY A 42 -0.21 -11.32 -0.90
C GLY A 42 -0.22 -10.10 0.03
N ASN A 43 -1.12 -10.07 1.01
CA ASN A 43 -1.09 -9.01 2.03
C ASN A 43 0.12 -9.25 2.96
N PRO A 44 0.90 -8.21 3.32
CA PRO A 44 1.90 -8.34 4.38
C PRO A 44 1.24 -8.77 5.70
N ASP A 45 1.85 -9.73 6.39
CA ASP A 45 1.36 -10.30 7.65
C ASP A 45 2.15 -9.81 8.88
N LEU A 46 3.36 -9.30 8.67
CA LEU A 46 4.16 -8.70 9.73
C LEU A 46 3.63 -7.33 10.14
N ALA A 47 3.54 -7.10 11.44
CA ALA A 47 3.22 -5.79 11.98
C ALA A 47 4.31 -4.77 11.56
N PRO A 48 3.92 -3.53 11.22
CA PRO A 48 4.87 -2.49 10.90
C PRO A 48 5.74 -2.14 12.12
N PRO A 49 6.95 -1.59 11.93
CA PRO A 49 7.78 -1.12 13.04
C PRO A 49 7.06 -0.05 13.89
N PRO A 50 7.31 0.02 15.21
CA PRO A 50 6.60 0.94 16.12
C PRO A 50 6.62 2.42 15.72
N ILE A 51 7.68 2.85 15.03
CA ILE A 51 7.84 4.22 14.52
C ILE A 51 6.67 4.64 13.62
N VAL A 52 6.07 3.71 12.87
CA VAL A 52 4.95 4.02 11.98
C VAL A 52 3.75 4.54 12.78
N ALA A 53 3.39 3.87 13.87
CA ALA A 53 2.29 4.31 14.73
C ALA A 53 2.61 5.63 15.42
N GLN A 54 3.85 5.80 15.91
CA GLN A 54 4.29 7.03 16.54
C GLN A 54 4.20 8.23 15.58
N THR A 55 4.73 8.11 14.37
CA THR A 55 4.69 9.20 13.38
C THR A 55 3.25 9.52 12.94
N LEU A 56 2.36 8.52 12.86
CA LEU A 56 0.94 8.78 12.60
C LEU A 56 0.29 9.62 13.71
N HIS A 57 0.65 9.40 14.98
CA HIS A 57 0.18 10.25 16.09
C HIS A 57 0.73 11.67 15.98
N GLU A 58 2.02 11.82 15.69
CA GLU A 58 2.66 13.14 15.51
C GLU A 58 2.01 13.94 14.36
N LEU A 59 1.69 13.27 13.24
CA LEU A 59 0.96 13.87 12.13
C LEU A 59 -0.48 14.28 12.52
N ALA A 60 -1.16 13.47 13.32
CA ALA A 60 -2.49 13.78 13.81
C ALA A 60 -2.47 15.01 14.73
N ASP A 61 -1.47 15.12 15.60
CA ASP A 61 -1.31 16.29 16.48
C ASP A 61 -1.01 17.57 15.69
N ALA A 62 -0.30 17.45 14.56
CA ALA A 62 -0.01 18.57 13.65
C ALA A 62 -1.21 18.97 12.74
N ALA A 63 -2.32 18.23 12.76
CA ALA A 63 -3.45 18.44 11.85
C ALA A 63 -4.08 19.84 11.88
N GLN A 64 -3.91 20.58 12.98
CA GLN A 64 -4.42 21.94 13.13
C GLN A 64 -3.58 23.00 12.40
N GLN A 65 -2.37 22.65 11.97
CA GLN A 65 -1.50 23.58 11.25
C GLN A 65 -2.04 23.86 9.85
N SER A 66 -1.88 25.10 9.37
CA SER A 66 -2.24 25.44 8.00
C SER A 66 -1.47 24.56 7.02
N PHE A 67 -2.18 24.03 6.01
CA PHE A 67 -1.63 23.13 5.00
C PHE A 67 -1.07 21.79 5.51
N ALA A 68 -1.39 21.36 6.74
CA ALA A 68 -0.95 20.07 7.30
C ALA A 68 -1.24 18.86 6.37
N PHE A 69 -2.35 18.92 5.62
CA PHE A 69 -2.71 17.93 4.59
C PHE A 69 -2.99 18.59 3.23
N GLY A 70 -2.30 19.70 2.95
CA GLY A 70 -2.39 20.39 1.67
C GLY A 70 -1.72 19.60 0.54
N TYR A 71 -2.06 19.95 -0.71
CA TYR A 71 -1.42 19.35 -1.87
C TYR A 71 0.09 19.59 -1.90
N MET A 72 0.82 18.56 -2.29
CA MET A 72 2.24 18.63 -2.65
C MET A 72 2.42 18.94 -4.14
N PRO A 73 3.62 19.37 -4.59
CA PRO A 73 3.97 19.40 -6.01
C PRO A 73 3.76 18.03 -6.67
N ASN A 74 3.56 17.98 -7.99
CA ASN A 74 3.33 16.73 -8.72
C ASN A 74 4.41 15.65 -8.48
N ALA A 75 5.65 16.06 -8.24
CA ALA A 75 6.75 15.14 -7.97
C ALA A 75 6.75 14.58 -6.53
N GLY A 76 5.96 15.15 -5.61
CA GLY A 76 5.94 14.84 -4.19
C GLY A 76 6.55 15.95 -3.31
N TYR A 77 6.46 15.77 -1.99
CA TYR A 77 7.10 16.64 -1.00
C TYR A 77 8.63 16.68 -1.19
N PRO A 78 9.24 17.85 -1.41
CA PRO A 78 10.69 17.97 -1.61
C PRO A 78 11.53 17.29 -0.52
N GLU A 79 11.18 17.51 0.75
CA GLU A 79 11.87 16.98 1.92
C GLU A 79 11.82 15.45 2.00
N VAL A 80 10.69 14.85 1.62
CA VAL A 80 10.53 13.38 1.58
C VAL A 80 11.38 12.79 0.47
N ARG A 81 11.46 13.46 -0.68
CA ARG A 81 12.23 13.00 -1.84
C ARG A 81 13.74 13.11 -1.58
N GLU A 82 14.19 14.20 -0.97
CA GLU A 82 15.58 14.37 -0.54
C GLU A 82 15.98 13.25 0.42
N ARG A 83 15.15 13.00 1.45
CA ARG A 83 15.42 11.93 2.40
C ARG A 83 15.45 10.55 1.75
N LEU A 84 14.54 10.27 0.81
CA LEU A 84 14.52 9.01 0.08
C LEU A 84 15.78 8.85 -0.79
N ALA A 85 16.24 9.92 -1.46
CA ALA A 85 17.45 9.87 -2.26
C ALA A 85 18.69 9.54 -1.42
N GLU A 86 18.80 10.07 -0.20
CA GLU A 86 19.88 9.72 0.73
C GLU A 86 19.84 8.24 1.12
N ILE A 87 18.66 7.72 1.48
CA ILE A 87 18.48 6.30 1.86
C ILE A 87 18.88 5.39 0.71
N VAL A 88 18.37 5.66 -0.49
CA VAL A 88 18.68 4.85 -1.68
C VAL A 88 20.15 4.97 -2.06
N ALA A 89 20.77 6.14 -1.91
CA ALA A 89 22.19 6.30 -2.19
C ALA A 89 23.06 5.45 -1.27
N ASP A 90 22.71 5.39 0.03
CA ASP A 90 23.40 4.56 1.02
C ASP A 90 23.17 3.06 0.74
N GLU A 91 21.92 2.64 0.55
CA GLU A 91 21.57 1.24 0.27
C GLU A 91 22.22 0.69 -1.01
N GLN A 92 22.32 1.51 -2.05
CA GLN A 92 22.80 1.08 -3.36
C GLN A 92 24.29 1.40 -3.59
N GLY A 93 24.92 2.17 -2.69
CA GLY A 93 26.32 2.59 -2.83
C GLY A 93 26.59 3.47 -4.06
N VAL A 94 25.57 4.16 -4.57
CA VAL A 94 25.67 5.05 -5.75
C VAL A 94 25.04 6.40 -5.45
N ALA A 95 25.62 7.47 -5.97
CA ALA A 95 25.07 8.80 -5.78
C ALA A 95 23.64 8.90 -6.37
N CYS A 96 22.67 9.23 -5.51
CA CYS A 96 21.28 9.50 -5.89
C CYS A 96 20.92 10.95 -5.52
N THR A 97 20.05 11.57 -6.33
CA THR A 97 19.61 12.96 -6.10
C THR A 97 18.12 13.08 -6.37
N ALA A 98 17.41 13.89 -5.59
CA ALA A 98 15.98 14.14 -5.71
C ALA A 98 15.62 15.09 -6.89
N ARG A 99 16.05 14.76 -8.12
CA ARG A 99 15.75 15.55 -9.33
C ARG A 99 14.25 15.47 -9.69
N THR A 100 13.65 16.61 -10.03
CA THR A 100 12.30 16.76 -10.61
C THR A 100 12.34 16.60 -12.12
#